data_AF-A0A8S1F3M8-F1
#
_entry.id   AF-A0A8S1F3M8-F1
#
_cell.length_a   1.000
_cell.length_b   1.000
_cell.length_c   1.000
_cell.angle_alpha   90.00
_cell.angle_beta   90.00
_cell.angle_gamma   90.00
#
_symmetry.space_group_name_H-M   'P 1'
#
loop_
_entity.id
_entity.type
_entity.pdbx_description
1 polymer ?
#
loop_
_entity_poly.entity_id
_entity_poly.type
_entity_poly.pdbx_seq_one_letter_code
_entity_poly.pdbx_strand_id
1 'polypeptide(L)'
;MGRVFKRKAAESEEQKSSTKRNREEREEEDEELNEVVDEEQESDESEDDSDEEDEESIEEDEEEGEENGDGDDEKFLDFDFEGFPMEENDRDGIVNMLTQTFLRTDIDLKGMADALIEQAPFGLVVGPADDEADEDDKNAVHAICTAIQICPKKAKSAKFEKDIEAFLTSRAKKSAPKEFLRKLDEFLQDDSTMIFVNERMLNFPTIIVPKNFASLRNDIVGLAEPPKNVIYIQKIRIGEAKEGDQQKEQKARRKMGKAEKKRLAASQLAQADIEFDNAEDKFLFELEDGDEMHFDYPVHMDVEPGSKFHVIEKKGRKWNPFRRLVLMDYKRFDAFLQRGMHL
;
A
#
# COMPACT_ATOMS: atom_id res chain seq x y z
N MET A 1 73.73 24.31 16.16
CA MET A 1 72.67 25.34 16.22
C MET A 1 72.19 25.64 14.81
N GLY A 2 71.03 25.12 14.41
CA GLY A 2 70.42 25.38 13.09
C GLY A 2 68.96 25.81 13.28
N ARG A 3 68.58 26.96 12.70
CA ARG A 3 67.25 27.56 12.78
C ARG A 3 66.30 26.87 11.81
N VAL A 4 65.07 26.58 12.25
CA VAL A 4 63.97 26.07 11.40
C VAL A 4 62.94 27.19 11.20
N PHE A 5 62.61 27.47 9.95
CA PHE A 5 61.56 28.41 9.52
C PHE A 5 60.17 27.76 9.58
N LYS A 6 59.17 28.48 10.10
CA LYS A 6 57.73 28.16 9.97
C LYS A 6 57.19 28.72 8.65
N ARG A 7 56.48 27.91 7.86
CA ARG A 7 55.50 28.38 6.84
C ARG A 7 54.08 28.13 7.36
N LYS A 8 53.25 29.17 7.34
CA LYS A 8 51.79 29.13 7.51
C LYS A 8 51.15 28.74 6.17
N ALA A 9 50.26 27.75 6.17
CA ALA A 9 49.41 27.41 5.04
C ALA A 9 48.11 28.25 5.07
N ALA A 10 47.73 28.74 3.90
CA ALA A 10 46.52 29.49 3.62
C ALA A 10 45.55 28.56 2.87
N GLU A 11 44.56 28.02 3.58
CA GLU A 11 43.41 27.29 3.04
C GLU A 11 42.28 27.50 4.05
N SER A 12 41.27 28.35 3.80
CA SER A 12 39.97 28.30 4.52
C SER A 12 38.85 29.27 4.06
N GLU A 13 38.85 29.85 2.85
CA GLU A 13 37.77 30.78 2.46
C GLU A 13 36.80 30.25 1.39
N GLU A 14 37.24 29.43 0.42
CA GLU A 14 36.34 28.94 -0.64
C GLU A 14 35.34 27.85 -0.18
N GLN A 15 35.75 26.92 0.69
CA GLN A 15 34.84 25.85 1.18
C GLN A 15 33.76 26.33 2.16
N LYS A 16 33.95 27.49 2.81
CA LYS A 16 32.93 28.06 3.70
C LYS A 16 31.83 28.80 2.94
N SER A 17 32.14 29.32 1.75
CA SER A 17 31.20 30.05 0.89
C SER A 17 30.19 29.11 0.22
N SER A 18 30.64 27.98 -0.32
CA SER A 18 29.77 27.00 -0.99
C SER A 18 28.83 26.27 -0.01
N THR A 19 29.30 25.96 1.20
CA THR A 19 28.49 25.30 2.23
C THR A 19 27.40 26.22 2.80
N LYS A 20 27.59 27.54 2.71
CA LYS A 20 26.59 28.51 3.18
C LYS A 20 25.48 28.74 2.14
N ARG A 21 25.82 28.82 0.85
CA ARG A 21 24.83 28.94 -0.23
C ARG A 21 23.91 27.72 -0.35
N ASN A 22 24.46 26.49 -0.26
CA ASN A 22 23.65 25.27 -0.27
C ASN A 22 22.74 25.10 0.97
N ARG A 23 22.98 25.88 2.03
CA ARG A 23 22.14 25.87 3.23
C ARG A 23 21.04 26.91 3.13
N GLU A 24 21.33 28.09 2.58
CA GLU A 24 20.35 29.14 2.31
C GLU A 24 19.35 28.68 1.22
N GLU A 25 19.81 28.04 0.13
CA GLU A 25 18.92 27.49 -0.91
C GLU A 25 18.00 26.35 -0.41
N ARG A 26 18.48 25.54 0.55
CA ARG A 26 17.66 24.49 1.20
C ARG A 26 16.71 25.02 2.27
N GLU A 27 17.02 26.17 2.87
CA GLU A 27 16.15 26.85 3.83
C GLU A 27 15.04 27.62 3.09
N GLU A 28 15.34 28.19 1.91
CA GLU A 28 14.34 28.83 1.01
C GLU A 28 13.38 27.81 0.36
N GLU A 29 13.86 26.65 -0.12
CA GLU A 29 12.97 25.57 -0.62
C GLU A 29 12.08 24.96 0.48
N ASP A 30 12.56 24.90 1.74
CA ASP A 30 11.77 24.43 2.89
C ASP A 30 10.79 25.51 3.39
N GLU A 31 11.01 26.80 3.11
CA GLU A 31 10.08 27.89 3.45
C GLU A 31 8.94 28.00 2.42
N GLU A 32 9.22 27.91 1.11
CA GLU A 32 8.18 27.95 0.07
C GLU A 32 7.19 26.77 0.16
N LEU A 33 7.62 25.59 0.62
CA LEU A 33 6.75 24.42 0.79
C LEU A 33 5.86 24.46 2.04
N ASN A 34 6.12 25.36 3.00
CA ASN A 34 5.30 25.49 4.23
C ASN A 34 4.23 26.58 4.13
N GLU A 35 4.32 27.52 3.19
CA GLU A 35 3.29 28.55 2.99
C GLU A 35 2.04 28.04 2.24
N VAL A 36 2.14 26.93 1.50
CA VAL A 36 1.00 26.39 0.69
C VAL A 36 -0.03 25.62 1.53
N VAL A 37 0.15 25.54 2.86
CA VAL A 37 -0.71 24.70 3.73
C VAL A 37 -1.80 25.52 4.47
N ASP A 38 -1.85 26.84 4.34
CA ASP A 38 -2.73 27.69 5.18
C ASP A 38 -3.72 28.63 4.44
N GLU A 39 -3.90 28.53 3.12
CA GLU A 39 -5.00 29.20 2.39
C GLU A 39 -5.56 28.15 1.39
N GLU A 40 -6.86 27.82 1.27
CA GLU A 40 -8.06 28.66 1.17
C GLU A 40 -9.34 27.87 1.58
N GLN A 41 -10.31 28.59 2.15
CA GLN A 41 -11.72 28.20 2.32
C GLN A 41 -12.60 29.41 1.93
N GLU A 42 -13.75 29.14 1.27
CA GLU A 42 -14.86 30.03 0.81
C GLU A 42 -14.62 30.73 -0.56
N SER A 43 -15.51 30.80 -1.56
CA SER A 43 -17.00 30.72 -1.73
C SER A 43 -17.28 30.66 -3.26
N ASP A 44 -18.16 29.81 -3.80
CA ASP A 44 -19.62 29.94 -4.07
C ASP A 44 -20.04 30.63 -5.40
N GLU A 45 -21.10 30.06 -6.00
CA GLU A 45 -22.06 30.54 -7.02
C GLU A 45 -21.76 30.57 -8.56
N SER A 46 -22.44 29.62 -9.24
CA SER A 46 -23.38 29.70 -10.39
C SER A 46 -23.03 30.24 -11.80
N GLU A 47 -23.57 29.51 -12.80
CA GLU A 47 -24.23 29.88 -14.09
C GLU A 47 -23.82 28.86 -15.18
N ASP A 48 -24.63 27.86 -15.50
CA ASP A 48 -25.77 27.83 -16.46
C ASP A 48 -25.36 28.21 -17.90
N ASP A 49 -25.34 27.24 -18.82
CA ASP A 49 -25.90 27.41 -20.16
C ASP A 49 -26.20 26.06 -20.82
N SER A 50 -27.28 26.06 -21.58
CA SER A 50 -28.04 24.97 -22.17
C SER A 50 -27.51 24.47 -23.52
N ASP A 51 -28.02 23.30 -23.93
CA ASP A 51 -28.60 22.95 -25.26
C ASP A 51 -28.52 21.41 -25.42
N GLU A 52 -29.64 20.66 -25.36
CA GLU A 52 -30.56 20.31 -26.49
C GLU A 52 -29.82 19.58 -27.63
N GLU A 53 -30.18 18.43 -28.20
CA GLU A 53 -31.29 17.46 -28.19
C GLU A 53 -30.72 16.19 -28.88
N ASP A 54 -31.21 14.98 -28.56
CA ASP A 54 -31.56 13.99 -29.61
C ASP A 54 -32.38 12.84 -28.99
N GLU A 55 -33.66 12.80 -29.38
CA GLU A 55 -34.64 11.76 -29.09
C GLU A 55 -34.50 10.62 -30.12
N GLU A 56 -34.29 9.38 -29.67
CA GLU A 56 -34.63 8.19 -30.46
C GLU A 56 -35.43 7.23 -29.58
N SER A 57 -36.71 7.14 -29.93
CA SER A 57 -37.80 6.34 -29.39
C SER A 57 -37.56 4.83 -29.46
N ILE A 58 -37.87 4.11 -28.36
CA ILE A 58 -38.05 2.65 -28.37
C ILE A 58 -39.43 2.33 -27.80
N GLU A 59 -40.17 1.55 -28.58
CA GLU A 59 -41.58 1.22 -28.47
C GLU A 59 -41.91 0.36 -27.25
N GLU A 60 -43.07 0.66 -26.65
CA GLU A 60 -43.74 -0.11 -25.59
C GLU A 60 -44.35 -1.39 -26.18
N ASP A 61 -43.99 -2.56 -25.66
CA ASP A 61 -44.75 -3.80 -25.86
C ASP A 61 -45.29 -4.25 -24.49
N GLU A 62 -46.57 -3.96 -24.27
CA GLU A 62 -47.38 -4.44 -23.15
C GLU A 62 -47.85 -5.88 -23.43
N GLU A 63 -47.31 -6.87 -22.73
CA GLU A 63 -48.03 -8.14 -22.51
C GLU A 63 -48.24 -8.37 -21.01
N GLU A 64 -49.49 -8.11 -20.58
CA GLU A 64 -50.02 -8.48 -19.27
C GLU A 64 -50.09 -10.01 -19.11
N GLY A 65 -49.50 -10.52 -18.03
CA GLY A 65 -49.54 -11.93 -17.65
C GLY A 65 -49.48 -12.14 -16.14
N GLU A 66 -50.61 -11.86 -15.49
CA GLU A 66 -51.09 -12.39 -14.20
C GLU A 66 -50.13 -12.41 -12.98
N GLU A 67 -50.33 -11.41 -12.13
CA GLU A 67 -49.91 -11.29 -10.73
C GLU A 67 -50.54 -12.42 -9.87
N ASN A 68 -49.71 -13.23 -9.19
CA ASN A 68 -50.08 -13.96 -7.97
C ASN A 68 -48.81 -14.50 -7.28
N GLY A 69 -48.34 -13.80 -6.24
CA GLY A 69 -47.22 -14.27 -5.42
C GLY A 69 -46.77 -13.26 -4.38
N ASP A 70 -47.59 -13.06 -3.36
CA ASP A 70 -47.31 -12.28 -2.16
C ASP A 70 -46.16 -12.94 -1.36
N GLY A 71 -45.00 -12.29 -1.31
CA GLY A 71 -43.81 -12.72 -0.57
C GLY A 71 -42.61 -11.83 -0.89
N ASP A 72 -42.11 -11.10 0.11
CA ASP A 72 -40.78 -10.46 0.10
C ASP A 72 -39.69 -11.55 0.01
N ASP A 73 -39.62 -12.26 -1.12
CA ASP A 73 -38.53 -13.14 -1.46
C ASP A 73 -37.42 -12.24 -2.05
N GLU A 74 -36.60 -11.65 -1.17
CA GLU A 74 -35.29 -11.15 -1.56
C GLU A 74 -34.59 -12.31 -2.31
N LYS A 75 -34.55 -12.22 -3.64
CA LYS A 75 -33.87 -13.21 -4.48
C LYS A 75 -32.39 -13.17 -4.12
N PHE A 76 -31.95 -14.12 -3.31
CA PHE A 76 -30.53 -14.37 -3.07
C PHE A 76 -29.92 -14.82 -4.39
N LEU A 77 -29.09 -13.97 -4.99
CA LEU A 77 -28.17 -14.38 -6.04
C LEU A 77 -27.01 -15.11 -5.36
N ASP A 78 -26.90 -16.41 -5.59
CA ASP A 78 -25.77 -17.21 -5.13
C ASP A 78 -24.63 -16.98 -6.13
N PHE A 79 -23.52 -16.41 -5.67
CA PHE A 79 -22.34 -16.17 -6.50
C PHE A 79 -21.20 -17.02 -5.95
N ASP A 80 -20.78 -18.02 -6.72
CA ASP A 80 -19.64 -18.85 -6.37
C ASP A 80 -18.34 -18.25 -6.93
N PHE A 81 -17.32 -18.24 -6.07
CA PHE A 81 -15.97 -17.79 -6.41
C PHE A 81 -14.97 -18.92 -6.19
N GLU A 82 -14.06 -19.09 -7.14
CA GLU A 82 -13.02 -20.11 -7.10
C GLU A 82 -11.62 -19.50 -7.26
N GLY A 83 -10.62 -20.19 -6.73
CA GLY A 83 -9.22 -19.83 -6.87
C GLY A 83 -8.59 -20.56 -8.05
N PHE A 84 -8.02 -19.81 -8.99
CA PHE A 84 -7.41 -20.32 -10.21
C PHE A 84 -5.90 -20.01 -10.25
N PRO A 85 -5.08 -20.87 -10.88
CA PRO A 85 -3.74 -20.49 -11.31
C PRO A 85 -3.80 -19.22 -12.18
N MET A 86 -2.80 -18.35 -12.08
CA MET A 86 -2.73 -17.15 -12.89
C MET A 86 -2.47 -17.48 -14.37
N GLU A 87 -3.26 -16.89 -15.28
CA GLU A 87 -3.13 -17.04 -16.72
C GLU A 87 -2.93 -15.69 -17.44
N GLU A 88 -2.57 -15.74 -18.73
CA GLU A 88 -2.29 -14.53 -19.54
C GLU A 88 -3.49 -13.55 -19.56
N ASN A 89 -4.71 -14.07 -19.58
CA ASN A 89 -5.93 -13.26 -19.62
C ASN A 89 -6.23 -12.53 -18.31
N ASP A 90 -5.64 -12.97 -17.18
CA ASP A 90 -5.85 -12.35 -15.86
C ASP A 90 -4.98 -11.10 -15.66
N ARG A 91 -4.05 -10.86 -16.59
CA ARG A 91 -2.99 -9.85 -16.48
C ARG A 91 -3.50 -8.48 -16.09
N ASP A 92 -4.55 -7.99 -16.73
CA ASP A 92 -5.08 -6.66 -16.44
C ASP A 92 -5.74 -6.60 -15.06
N GLY A 93 -6.41 -7.68 -14.63
CA GLY A 93 -6.94 -7.82 -13.27
C GLY A 93 -5.83 -7.85 -12.22
N ILE A 94 -4.74 -8.57 -12.47
CA ILE A 94 -3.54 -8.59 -11.61
C ILE A 94 -2.93 -7.19 -11.52
N VAL A 95 -2.75 -6.49 -12.64
CA VAL A 95 -2.24 -5.11 -12.67
C VAL A 95 -3.13 -4.17 -11.85
N ASN A 96 -4.45 -4.34 -11.91
CA ASN A 96 -5.38 -3.55 -11.10
C ASN A 96 -5.18 -3.79 -9.59
N MET A 97 -5.03 -5.06 -9.17
CA MET A 97 -4.76 -5.39 -7.77
C MET A 97 -3.41 -4.82 -7.30
N LEU A 98 -2.37 -4.96 -8.10
CA LEU A 98 -1.05 -4.39 -7.79
C LEU A 98 -1.11 -2.86 -7.72
N THR A 99 -1.90 -2.22 -8.57
CA THR A 99 -2.08 -0.76 -8.55
C THR A 99 -2.66 -0.29 -7.21
N GLN A 100 -3.63 -1.02 -6.65
CA GLN A 100 -4.19 -0.72 -5.32
C GLN A 100 -3.16 -0.93 -4.19
N THR A 101 -2.26 -1.90 -4.35
CA THR A 101 -1.18 -2.14 -3.37
C THR A 101 -0.17 -0.98 -3.36
N PHE A 102 0.35 -0.61 -4.53
CA PHE A 102 1.47 0.33 -4.66
C PHE A 102 1.06 1.81 -4.76
N LEU A 103 -0.13 2.12 -5.32
CA LEU A 103 -0.63 3.48 -5.56
C LEU A 103 0.35 4.38 -6.33
N ARG A 104 1.05 3.80 -7.31
CA ARG A 104 2.14 4.45 -8.04
C ARG A 104 2.16 4.03 -9.49
N THR A 105 2.21 5.00 -10.39
CA THR A 105 2.23 4.80 -11.84
C THR A 105 3.64 4.60 -12.41
N ASP A 106 4.68 4.87 -11.62
CA ASP A 106 6.10 4.77 -12.03
C ASP A 106 6.71 3.38 -11.83
N ILE A 107 5.95 2.44 -11.26
CA ILE A 107 6.36 1.04 -11.12
C ILE A 107 5.88 0.25 -12.33
N ASP A 108 6.75 -0.58 -12.90
CA ASP A 108 6.39 -1.53 -13.97
C ASP A 108 5.51 -2.69 -13.46
N LEU A 109 4.26 -2.38 -13.09
CA LEU A 109 3.28 -3.36 -12.60
C LEU A 109 2.89 -4.37 -13.68
N LYS A 110 2.97 -3.97 -14.94
CA LYS A 110 2.77 -4.83 -16.11
C LYS A 110 3.83 -5.93 -16.16
N GLY A 111 5.11 -5.56 -16.07
CA GLY A 111 6.21 -6.52 -15.99
C GLY A 111 6.16 -7.38 -14.72
N MET A 112 5.67 -6.84 -13.60
CA MET A 112 5.43 -7.65 -12.39
C MET A 112 4.31 -8.68 -12.60
N ALA A 113 3.19 -8.29 -13.22
CA ALA A 113 2.10 -9.21 -13.54
C ALA A 113 2.55 -10.32 -14.51
N ASP A 114 3.31 -9.97 -15.55
CA ASP A 114 3.91 -10.95 -16.47
C ASP A 114 4.78 -11.97 -15.70
N ALA A 115 5.64 -11.50 -14.78
CA ALA A 115 6.47 -12.38 -13.96
C ALA A 115 5.67 -13.26 -12.98
N LEU A 116 4.53 -12.77 -12.47
CA LEU A 116 3.62 -13.56 -11.62
C LEU A 116 2.89 -14.66 -12.41
N ILE A 117 2.50 -14.38 -13.65
CA ILE A 117 1.89 -15.38 -14.54
C ILE A 117 2.93 -16.43 -14.95
N GLU A 118 4.16 -16.03 -15.23
CA GLU A 118 5.26 -16.95 -15.61
C GLU A 118 5.61 -17.97 -14.50
N GLN A 119 5.34 -17.67 -13.23
CA GLN A 119 5.57 -18.59 -12.11
C GLN A 119 4.37 -19.51 -11.82
N ALA A 120 3.28 -19.45 -12.60
CA ALA A 120 2.14 -20.34 -12.45
C ALA A 120 2.61 -21.82 -12.44
N PRO A 121 2.08 -22.66 -11.52
CA PRO A 121 0.91 -22.43 -10.68
C PRO A 121 1.20 -21.82 -9.30
N PHE A 122 2.32 -21.10 -9.09
CA PHE A 122 2.65 -20.51 -7.79
C PHE A 122 1.73 -19.34 -7.42
N GLY A 123 0.95 -19.50 -6.35
CA GLY A 123 -0.09 -18.56 -5.94
C GLY A 123 -1.33 -18.64 -6.83
N LEU A 124 -2.31 -17.80 -6.53
CA LEU A 124 -3.61 -17.84 -7.21
C LEU A 124 -4.26 -16.47 -7.35
N VAL A 125 -5.20 -16.41 -8.29
CA VAL A 125 -6.24 -15.37 -8.40
C VAL A 125 -7.59 -15.96 -8.01
N VAL A 126 -8.51 -15.12 -7.54
CA VAL A 126 -9.90 -15.51 -7.26
C VAL A 126 -10.80 -14.77 -8.24
N GLY A 127 -11.68 -15.50 -8.90
CA GLY A 127 -12.68 -14.97 -9.83
C GLY A 127 -14.01 -15.74 -9.71
N PRO A 128 -15.03 -15.36 -10.50
CA PRO A 128 -16.27 -16.13 -10.59
C PRO A 128 -15.97 -17.58 -11.00
N ALA A 129 -16.73 -18.53 -10.47
CA ALA A 129 -16.63 -19.92 -10.92
C ALA A 129 -17.04 -20.05 -12.40
N ASP A 130 -16.47 -21.02 -13.13
CA ASP A 130 -16.66 -21.19 -14.59
C ASP A 130 -18.13 -21.31 -15.01
N ASP A 131 -18.99 -21.83 -14.13
CA ASP A 131 -20.43 -22.01 -14.34
C ASP A 131 -21.27 -20.77 -14.04
N GLU A 132 -20.73 -19.81 -13.28
CA GLU A 132 -21.35 -18.53 -12.93
C GLU A 132 -20.76 -17.35 -13.72
N ALA A 133 -19.71 -17.58 -14.53
CA ALA A 133 -19.03 -16.55 -15.30
C ALA A 133 -19.68 -16.32 -16.68
N ASP A 134 -20.20 -15.11 -16.89
CA ASP A 134 -20.51 -14.61 -18.23
C ASP A 134 -19.24 -14.57 -19.10
N GLU A 135 -19.38 -14.65 -20.43
CA GLU A 135 -18.21 -14.65 -21.34
C GLU A 135 -17.28 -13.44 -21.15
N ASP A 136 -17.83 -12.30 -20.70
CA ASP A 136 -17.10 -11.07 -20.42
C ASP A 136 -16.39 -11.07 -19.05
N ASP A 137 -16.82 -11.91 -18.09
CA ASP A 137 -16.36 -11.91 -16.69
C ASP A 137 -15.44 -13.09 -16.32
N LYS A 138 -15.19 -14.02 -17.26
CA LYS A 138 -14.35 -15.22 -17.03
C LYS A 138 -12.93 -14.93 -16.54
N ASN A 139 -12.42 -13.71 -16.73
CA ASN A 139 -11.08 -13.30 -16.29
C ASN A 139 -11.11 -12.14 -15.30
N ALA A 140 -12.26 -11.93 -14.65
CA ALA A 140 -12.39 -10.91 -13.62
C ALA A 140 -11.66 -11.34 -12.33
N VAL A 141 -10.48 -10.76 -12.10
CA VAL A 141 -9.71 -10.97 -10.87
C VAL A 141 -10.31 -10.14 -9.73
N HIS A 142 -10.81 -10.80 -8.71
CA HIS A 142 -11.39 -10.20 -7.50
C HIS A 142 -10.45 -10.26 -6.29
N ALA A 143 -9.53 -11.22 -6.27
CA ALA A 143 -8.45 -11.29 -5.30
C ALA A 143 -7.20 -11.94 -5.89
N ILE A 144 -6.05 -11.70 -5.26
CA ILE A 144 -4.78 -12.32 -5.58
C ILE A 144 -4.05 -12.67 -4.27
N CYS A 145 -3.50 -13.88 -4.20
CA CYS A 145 -2.67 -14.34 -3.10
C CYS A 145 -1.45 -15.05 -3.68
N THR A 146 -0.30 -14.38 -3.63
CA THR A 146 0.94 -14.89 -4.24
C THR A 146 2.17 -14.31 -3.56
N ALA A 147 3.34 -14.81 -3.91
CA ALA A 147 4.60 -14.21 -3.54
C ALA A 147 5.58 -14.33 -4.72
N ILE A 148 6.51 -13.38 -4.82
CA ILE A 148 7.52 -13.37 -5.89
C ILE A 148 8.90 -13.08 -5.32
N GLN A 149 9.89 -13.87 -5.72
CA GLN A 149 11.27 -13.64 -5.36
C GLN A 149 11.81 -12.40 -6.09
N ILE A 150 12.53 -11.54 -5.37
CA ILE A 150 13.17 -10.36 -5.95
C ILE A 150 14.65 -10.31 -5.61
N CYS A 151 15.45 -9.78 -6.53
CA CYS A 151 16.83 -9.42 -6.28
C CYS A 151 17.21 -8.21 -7.15
N PRO A 152 16.75 -7.00 -6.78
CA PRO A 152 16.85 -5.82 -7.62
C PRO A 152 18.29 -5.39 -7.92
N LYS A 153 19.24 -5.75 -7.04
CA LYS A 153 20.66 -5.39 -7.16
C LYS A 153 21.47 -6.30 -8.09
N LYS A 154 20.88 -7.39 -8.62
CA LYS A 154 21.51 -8.17 -9.69
C LYS A 154 21.57 -7.36 -10.97
N ALA A 155 22.67 -7.50 -11.72
CA ALA A 155 22.86 -6.78 -12.98
C ALA A 155 21.74 -7.03 -14.02
N LYS A 156 21.08 -8.19 -13.95
CA LYS A 156 20.00 -8.62 -14.86
C LYS A 156 18.61 -8.61 -14.22
N SER A 157 18.41 -7.90 -13.10
CA SER A 157 17.09 -7.78 -12.49
C SER A 157 16.09 -7.10 -13.43
N ALA A 158 14.84 -7.56 -13.37
CA ALA A 158 13.74 -7.01 -14.15
C ALA A 158 13.48 -5.55 -13.75
N LYS A 159 12.80 -4.80 -14.64
CA LYS A 159 12.51 -3.38 -14.40
C LYS A 159 11.66 -3.21 -13.14
N PHE A 160 10.60 -4.01 -12.97
CA PHE A 160 9.71 -3.92 -11.81
C PHE A 160 10.45 -4.09 -10.48
N GLU A 161 11.46 -4.97 -10.41
CA GLU A 161 12.26 -5.17 -9.19
C GLU A 161 12.99 -3.88 -8.80
N LYS A 162 13.62 -3.21 -9.76
CA LYS A 162 14.36 -1.95 -9.54
C LYS A 162 13.42 -0.81 -9.16
N ASP A 163 12.25 -0.75 -9.78
CA ASP A 163 11.23 0.26 -9.47
C ASP A 163 10.72 0.06 -8.03
N ILE A 164 10.46 -1.19 -7.62
CA ILE A 164 10.05 -1.52 -6.25
C ILE A 164 11.16 -1.19 -5.25
N GLU A 165 12.43 -1.52 -5.53
CA GLU A 165 13.57 -1.12 -4.69
C GLU A 165 13.58 0.40 -4.47
N ALA A 166 13.48 1.16 -5.55
CA ALA A 166 13.47 2.62 -5.51
C ALA A 166 12.27 3.15 -4.72
N PHE A 167 11.08 2.61 -4.96
CA PHE A 167 9.85 2.95 -4.27
C PHE A 167 9.96 2.72 -2.76
N LEU A 168 10.28 1.49 -2.33
CA LEU A 168 10.37 1.12 -0.91
C LEU A 168 11.44 1.95 -0.19
N THR A 169 12.60 2.12 -0.83
CA THR A 169 13.70 2.93 -0.30
C THR A 169 13.30 4.40 -0.15
N SER A 170 12.56 4.96 -1.13
CA SER A 170 12.12 6.36 -1.08
C SER A 170 11.13 6.62 0.06
N ARG A 171 10.18 5.70 0.27
CA ARG A 171 9.22 5.76 1.39
C ARG A 171 9.95 5.68 2.73
N ALA A 172 10.83 4.70 2.87
CA ALA A 172 11.57 4.49 4.12
C ALA A 172 12.50 5.67 4.45
N LYS A 173 13.14 6.30 3.46
CA LYS A 173 14.06 7.44 3.71
C LYS A 173 13.35 8.68 4.29
N LYS A 174 12.05 8.85 4.02
CA LYS A 174 11.27 10.00 4.50
C LYS A 174 10.91 9.87 5.98
N SER A 175 10.42 8.71 6.41
CA SER A 175 9.78 8.54 7.72
C SER A 175 10.31 7.37 8.56
N ALA A 176 11.00 6.38 7.99
CA ALA A 176 11.39 5.19 8.73
C ALA A 176 12.60 5.42 9.66
N PRO A 177 12.70 4.66 10.77
CA PRO A 177 13.90 4.60 11.60
C PRO A 177 15.14 4.15 10.80
N LYS A 178 16.34 4.58 11.22
CA LYS A 178 17.61 4.18 10.56
C LYS A 178 17.83 2.67 10.54
N GLU A 179 17.44 1.99 11.62
CA GLU A 179 17.53 0.52 11.70
C GLU A 179 16.64 -0.14 10.66
N PHE A 180 15.46 0.44 10.37
CA PHE A 180 14.56 -0.10 9.35
C PHE A 180 15.19 0.01 7.97
N LEU A 181 15.76 1.17 7.66
CA LEU A 181 16.46 1.40 6.38
C LEU A 181 17.62 0.43 6.17
N ARG A 182 18.40 0.16 7.22
CA ARG A 182 19.47 -0.84 7.18
C ARG A 182 18.91 -2.23 6.89
N LYS A 183 17.83 -2.62 7.57
CA LYS A 183 17.21 -3.93 7.40
C LYS A 183 16.57 -4.12 6.03
N LEU A 184 15.91 -3.08 5.52
CA LEU A 184 15.37 -3.05 4.16
C LEU A 184 16.49 -3.24 3.12
N ASP A 185 17.62 -2.54 3.30
CA ASP A 185 18.76 -2.66 2.39
C ASP A 185 19.39 -4.07 2.41
N GLU A 186 19.43 -4.72 3.57
CA GLU A 186 19.83 -6.13 3.71
C GLU A 186 18.88 -7.06 2.94
N PHE A 187 17.56 -6.88 3.09
CA PHE A 187 16.55 -7.70 2.39
C PHE A 187 16.65 -7.54 0.86
N LEU A 188 16.81 -6.32 0.37
CA LEU A 188 16.90 -6.04 -1.08
C LEU A 188 18.24 -6.48 -1.71
N GLN A 189 19.23 -6.87 -0.89
CA GLN A 189 20.48 -7.51 -1.33
C GLN A 189 20.44 -9.03 -1.28
N ASP A 190 19.51 -9.62 -0.53
CA ASP A 190 19.42 -11.06 -0.33
C ASP A 190 18.58 -11.70 -1.43
N ASP A 191 19.20 -12.61 -2.17
CA ASP A 191 18.57 -13.36 -3.26
C ASP A 191 17.40 -14.23 -2.80
N SER A 192 17.26 -14.50 -1.50
CA SER A 192 16.19 -15.31 -0.92
C SER A 192 15.03 -14.47 -0.33
N THR A 193 14.96 -13.20 -0.71
CA THR A 193 13.86 -12.30 -0.34
C THR A 193 12.69 -12.43 -1.31
N MET A 194 11.49 -12.56 -0.75
CA MET A 194 10.25 -12.51 -1.51
C MET A 194 9.41 -11.29 -1.14
N ILE A 195 8.60 -10.82 -2.09
CA ILE A 195 7.48 -9.91 -1.82
C ILE A 195 6.22 -10.76 -1.76
N PHE A 196 5.50 -10.66 -0.66
CA PHE A 196 4.18 -11.25 -0.50
C PHE A 196 3.10 -10.25 -0.95
N VAL A 197 2.16 -10.72 -1.77
CA VAL A 197 1.02 -9.96 -2.28
C VAL A 197 -0.26 -10.69 -1.86
N ASN A 198 -1.06 -10.03 -1.03
CA ASN A 198 -2.37 -10.48 -0.61
C ASN A 198 -3.33 -9.29 -0.73
N GLU A 199 -4.11 -9.29 -1.80
CA GLU A 199 -4.98 -8.19 -2.17
C GLU A 199 -6.35 -8.73 -2.63
N ARG A 200 -7.42 -8.02 -2.30
CA ARG A 200 -8.80 -8.31 -2.73
C ARG A 200 -9.61 -7.04 -2.88
N MET A 201 -10.68 -7.12 -3.66
CA MET A 201 -11.64 -6.03 -3.79
C MET A 201 -12.18 -5.58 -2.42
N LEU A 202 -12.53 -4.31 -2.33
CA LEU A 202 -13.12 -3.75 -1.11
C LEU A 202 -14.40 -4.51 -0.75
N ASN A 203 -14.52 -4.89 0.53
CA ASN A 203 -15.63 -5.70 1.07
C ASN A 203 -15.68 -7.16 0.57
N PHE A 204 -14.67 -7.63 -0.16
CA PHE A 204 -14.64 -9.03 -0.56
C PHE A 204 -14.51 -9.95 0.69
N PRO A 205 -15.31 -11.01 0.81
CA PRO A 205 -15.41 -11.80 2.05
C PRO A 205 -14.08 -12.43 2.49
N THR A 206 -13.87 -12.55 3.79
CA THR A 206 -12.67 -13.18 4.36
C THR A 206 -12.69 -14.71 4.28
N ILE A 207 -13.81 -15.32 3.86
CA ILE A 207 -13.98 -16.77 3.77
C ILE A 207 -12.99 -17.45 2.80
N ILE A 208 -12.41 -16.69 1.86
CA ILE A 208 -11.38 -17.19 0.93
C ILE A 208 -10.01 -17.33 1.58
N VAL A 209 -9.73 -16.59 2.66
CA VAL A 209 -8.38 -16.49 3.23
C VAL A 209 -7.82 -17.85 3.65
N PRO A 210 -8.58 -18.74 4.33
CA PRO A 210 -8.03 -20.03 4.73
C PRO A 210 -7.54 -20.88 3.55
N LYS A 211 -8.31 -20.94 2.46
CA LYS A 211 -7.94 -21.69 1.26
C LYS A 211 -6.76 -21.05 0.54
N ASN A 212 -6.76 -19.73 0.40
CA ASN A 212 -5.70 -18.98 -0.26
C ASN A 212 -4.35 -19.17 0.46
N PHE A 213 -4.34 -19.02 1.78
CA PHE A 213 -3.14 -19.18 2.58
C PHE A 213 -2.66 -20.62 2.59
N ALA A 214 -3.57 -21.60 2.63
CA ALA A 214 -3.21 -23.01 2.52
C ALA A 214 -2.55 -23.32 1.16
N SER A 215 -3.10 -22.79 0.05
CA SER A 215 -2.54 -22.98 -1.29
C SER A 215 -1.15 -22.37 -1.39
N LEU A 216 -1.00 -21.08 -1.07
CA LEU A 216 0.28 -20.38 -1.16
C LEU A 216 1.35 -21.04 -0.27
N ARG A 217 0.96 -21.48 0.94
CA ARG A 217 1.87 -22.19 1.84
C ARG A 217 2.38 -23.50 1.23
N ASN A 218 1.51 -24.26 0.56
CA ASN A 218 1.91 -25.48 -0.13
C ASN A 218 2.88 -25.18 -1.28
N ASP A 219 2.64 -24.10 -2.03
CA ASP A 219 3.54 -23.68 -3.11
C ASP A 219 4.93 -23.31 -2.58
N ILE A 220 5.00 -22.59 -1.46
CA ILE A 220 6.27 -22.23 -0.81
C ILE A 220 7.02 -23.47 -0.32
N VAL A 221 6.31 -24.48 0.23
CA VAL A 221 6.92 -25.76 0.61
C VAL A 221 7.46 -26.53 -0.59
N GLY A 222 6.88 -26.33 -1.78
CA GLY A 222 7.33 -26.90 -3.04
C GLY A 222 8.58 -26.25 -3.64
N LEU A 223 9.02 -25.09 -3.13
CA LEU A 223 10.22 -24.42 -3.61
C LEU A 223 11.49 -25.23 -3.27
N ALA A 224 12.45 -25.20 -4.18
CA ALA A 224 13.75 -25.86 -3.97
C ALA A 224 14.50 -25.30 -2.75
N GLU A 225 14.38 -23.99 -2.53
CA GLU A 225 14.87 -23.30 -1.34
C GLU A 225 13.76 -22.41 -0.78
N PRO A 226 13.44 -22.50 0.51
CA PRO A 226 12.45 -21.61 1.12
C PRO A 226 13.00 -20.18 1.17
N PRO A 227 12.13 -19.16 1.12
CA PRO A 227 12.57 -17.79 1.33
C PRO A 227 13.16 -17.65 2.74
N LYS A 228 14.07 -16.69 2.91
CA LYS A 228 14.54 -16.31 4.25
C LYS A 228 13.83 -15.08 4.77
N ASN A 229 13.53 -14.17 3.85
CA ASN A 229 13.03 -12.86 4.14
C ASN A 229 11.77 -12.61 3.31
N VAL A 230 10.79 -11.94 3.90
CA VAL A 230 9.56 -11.56 3.22
C VAL A 230 9.28 -10.08 3.47
N ILE A 231 8.95 -9.38 2.39
CA ILE A 231 8.46 -8.02 2.41
C ILE A 231 6.96 -8.06 2.17
N TYR A 232 6.19 -7.35 3.00
CA TYR A 232 4.75 -7.23 2.83
C TYR A 232 4.29 -5.78 2.98
N ILE A 233 3.42 -5.32 2.09
CA ILE A 233 2.77 -4.01 2.16
C ILE A 233 1.32 -4.23 2.59
N GLN A 234 1.01 -3.85 3.83
CA GLN A 234 -0.34 -3.91 4.37
C GLN A 234 -1.08 -2.59 4.19
N LYS A 235 -2.40 -2.69 4.02
CA LYS A 235 -3.32 -1.54 4.00
C LYS A 235 -3.93 -1.36 5.37
N ILE A 236 -3.69 -0.20 5.96
CA ILE A 236 -4.20 0.12 7.30
C ILE A 236 -4.77 1.53 7.31
N ARG A 237 -5.66 1.78 8.27
CA ARG A 237 -6.17 3.10 8.61
C ARG A 237 -5.81 3.44 10.04
N ILE A 238 -5.33 4.65 10.25
CA ILE A 238 -4.92 5.13 11.57
C ILE A 238 -5.87 6.25 12.00
N GLY A 239 -6.54 6.03 13.13
CA GLY A 239 -7.52 6.95 13.68
C GLY A 239 -6.85 8.15 14.36
N GLU A 240 -7.33 9.35 14.09
CA GLU A 240 -6.83 10.56 14.77
C GLU A 240 -7.08 10.51 16.28
N ALA A 241 -6.32 11.31 17.04
CA ALA A 241 -6.59 11.49 18.46
C ALA A 241 -8.03 12.01 18.66
N LYS A 242 -8.65 11.65 19.79
CA LYS A 242 -10.01 12.13 20.13
C LYS A 242 -10.00 13.66 20.26
N GLU A 243 -11.11 14.32 19.93
CA GLU A 243 -11.22 15.79 19.87
C GLU A 243 -10.65 16.55 21.09
N GLY A 244 -10.83 16.01 22.30
CA GLY A 244 -10.31 16.61 23.54
C GLY A 244 -8.78 16.59 23.68
N ASP A 245 -8.10 15.65 23.01
CA ASP A 245 -6.65 15.55 22.96
C ASP A 245 -6.07 16.42 21.84
N GLN A 246 -6.79 16.58 20.72
CA GLN A 246 -6.38 17.42 19.59
C GLN A 246 -6.18 18.91 19.99
N GLN A 247 -7.07 19.48 20.81
CA GLN A 247 -6.93 20.86 21.28
C GLN A 247 -5.71 21.07 22.21
N LYS A 248 -5.39 20.06 23.03
CA LYS A 248 -4.19 20.09 23.88
C LYS A 248 -2.92 19.98 23.02
N GLU A 249 -2.96 19.15 21.98
CA GLU A 249 -1.85 18.93 21.06
C GLU A 249 -1.53 20.15 20.20
N GLN A 250 -2.52 20.84 19.63
CA GLN A 250 -2.28 22.07 18.88
C GLN A 250 -1.60 23.14 19.75
N LYS A 251 -2.00 23.28 21.02
CA LYS A 251 -1.37 24.20 21.98
C LYS A 251 0.06 23.78 22.33
N ALA A 252 0.34 22.47 22.44
CA ALA A 252 1.68 21.95 22.68
C ALA A 252 2.60 22.14 21.46
N ARG A 253 2.11 21.84 20.25
CA ARG A 253 2.85 21.98 18.98
C ARG A 253 3.29 23.41 18.68
N ARG A 254 2.49 24.41 19.05
CA ARG A 254 2.85 25.84 18.88
C ARG A 254 4.12 26.28 19.62
N LYS A 255 4.56 25.52 20.64
CA LYS A 255 5.73 25.86 21.47
C LYS A 255 6.99 25.02 21.18
N MET A 256 6.93 24.05 20.26
CA MET A 256 7.98 23.06 20.03
C MET A 256 8.76 23.30 18.73
N GLY A 257 10.04 22.93 18.71
CA GLY A 257 10.88 22.94 17.50
C GLY A 257 10.56 21.79 16.53
N LYS A 258 11.03 21.88 15.27
CA LYS A 258 10.78 20.89 14.17
C LYS A 258 11.11 19.45 14.59
N ALA A 259 12.25 19.23 15.27
CA ALA A 259 12.66 17.90 15.74
C ALA A 259 11.77 17.33 16.84
N GLU A 260 11.29 18.19 17.75
CA GLU A 260 10.43 17.80 18.86
C GLU A 260 9.01 17.51 18.38
N LYS A 261 8.49 18.31 17.44
CA LYS A 261 7.24 18.02 16.71
C LYS A 261 7.29 16.66 16.01
N LYS A 262 8.39 16.33 15.33
CA LYS A 262 8.57 15.02 14.66
C LYS A 262 8.55 13.86 15.66
N ARG A 263 9.21 14.01 16.82
CA ARG A 263 9.22 12.98 17.87
C ARG A 263 7.84 12.80 18.50
N LEU A 264 7.12 13.89 18.76
CA LEU A 264 5.75 13.80 19.29
C LEU A 264 4.83 13.11 18.29
N ALA A 265 4.89 13.49 17.02
CA ALA A 265 4.09 12.87 15.95
C ALA A 265 4.37 11.36 15.83
N ALA A 266 5.65 10.95 15.89
CA ALA A 266 6.02 9.54 15.87
C ALA A 266 5.49 8.78 17.11
N SER A 267 5.55 9.40 18.29
CA SER A 267 5.01 8.80 19.53
C SER A 267 3.49 8.68 19.50
N GLN A 268 2.78 9.66 18.93
CA GLN A 268 1.33 9.62 18.76
C GLN A 268 0.92 8.53 17.79
N LEU A 269 1.60 8.44 16.65
CA LEU A 269 1.35 7.41 15.64
C LEU A 269 1.50 6.01 16.24
N ALA A 270 2.50 5.80 17.09
CA ALA A 270 2.74 4.53 17.77
C ALA A 270 1.64 4.15 18.81
N GLN A 271 0.85 5.12 19.28
CA GLN A 271 -0.23 4.92 20.26
C GLN A 271 -1.63 5.03 19.63
N ALA A 272 -1.71 5.33 18.34
CA ALA A 272 -2.96 5.52 17.65
C ALA A 272 -3.70 4.20 17.44
N ASP A 273 -5.02 4.28 17.34
CA ASP A 273 -5.84 3.11 17.00
C ASP A 273 -5.64 2.78 15.52
N ILE A 274 -5.44 1.49 15.23
CA ILE A 274 -5.20 0.96 13.88
C ILE A 274 -6.37 0.06 13.50
N GLU A 275 -6.90 0.28 12.31
CA GLU A 275 -7.84 -0.60 11.64
C GLU A 275 -7.14 -1.20 10.41
N PHE A 276 -7.22 -2.52 10.27
CA PHE A 276 -6.68 -3.22 9.11
C PHE A 276 -7.76 -3.35 8.05
N ASP A 277 -7.43 -3.05 6.79
CA ASP A 277 -8.37 -3.21 5.67
C ASP A 277 -8.67 -4.70 5.46
N ASN A 278 -7.64 -5.53 5.62
CA ASN A 278 -7.73 -6.98 5.61
C ASN A 278 -7.66 -7.49 7.05
N ALA A 279 -8.74 -8.08 7.56
CA ALA A 279 -8.83 -8.48 8.97
C ALA A 279 -7.73 -9.46 9.39
N GLU A 280 -7.28 -10.33 8.48
CA GLU A 280 -6.23 -11.30 8.72
C GLU A 280 -4.88 -10.67 9.03
N ASP A 281 -4.59 -9.49 8.47
CA ASP A 281 -3.30 -8.81 8.59
C ASP A 281 -2.95 -8.45 10.04
N LYS A 282 -3.98 -8.27 10.87
CA LYS A 282 -3.83 -8.00 12.30
C LYS A 282 -3.05 -9.11 13.01
N PHE A 283 -3.25 -10.37 12.60
CA PHE A 283 -2.67 -11.50 13.30
C PHE A 283 -1.15 -11.54 13.20
N LEU A 284 -0.57 -10.95 12.16
CA LEU A 284 0.89 -10.90 12.00
C LEU A 284 1.59 -10.31 13.23
N PHE A 285 0.93 -9.37 13.92
CA PHE A 285 1.43 -8.67 15.10
C PHE A 285 1.02 -9.32 16.44
N GLU A 286 0.18 -10.35 16.39
CA GLU A 286 -0.22 -11.15 17.57
C GLU A 286 0.69 -12.39 17.76
N LEU A 287 1.49 -12.72 16.74
CA LEU A 287 2.39 -13.88 16.75
C LEU A 287 3.64 -13.62 17.61
N GLU A 288 4.14 -14.69 18.24
CA GLU A 288 5.44 -14.69 18.94
C GLU A 288 6.54 -15.36 18.10
N ASP A 289 6.16 -16.10 17.05
CA ASP A 289 7.08 -16.87 16.21
C ASP A 289 7.77 -16.01 15.16
N GLY A 290 9.11 -16.06 15.14
CA GLY A 290 9.93 -15.34 14.16
C GLY A 290 10.02 -13.85 14.44
N ASP A 291 10.84 -13.16 13.66
CA ASP A 291 11.09 -11.73 13.81
C ASP A 291 10.36 -10.92 12.74
N GLU A 292 9.82 -9.77 13.14
CA GLU A 292 9.23 -8.78 12.26
C GLU A 292 9.78 -7.38 12.54
N MET A 293 9.65 -6.50 11.56
CA MET A 293 9.94 -5.09 11.71
C MET A 293 9.07 -4.32 10.75
N HIS A 294 8.43 -3.24 11.21
CA HIS A 294 7.55 -2.48 10.34
C HIS A 294 7.67 -0.97 10.55
N PHE A 295 7.22 -0.21 9.56
CA PHE A 295 6.91 1.21 9.72
C PHE A 295 5.73 1.60 8.84
N ASP A 296 5.09 2.69 9.22
CA ASP A 296 3.89 3.20 8.56
C ASP A 296 4.21 4.49 7.79
N TYR A 297 3.63 4.63 6.60
CA TYR A 297 3.68 5.86 5.82
C TYR A 297 2.28 6.26 5.32
N PRO A 298 1.95 7.55 5.36
CA PRO A 298 0.66 8.03 4.90
C PRO A 298 0.58 7.95 3.37
N VAL A 299 -0.63 7.72 2.85
CA VAL A 299 -0.90 7.65 1.40
C VAL A 299 -2.06 8.52 0.94
N HIS A 300 -2.55 9.44 1.79
CA HIS A 300 -3.66 10.34 1.44
C HIS A 300 -3.39 11.21 0.21
N MET A 301 -2.12 11.53 -0.10
CA MET A 301 -1.73 12.27 -1.31
C MET A 301 -1.53 11.38 -2.54
N ASP A 302 -1.49 10.06 -2.35
CA ASP A 302 -1.31 9.08 -3.43
C ASP A 302 -2.66 8.52 -3.91
N VAL A 303 -3.76 9.01 -3.33
CA VAL A 303 -5.13 8.57 -3.60
C VAL A 303 -5.92 9.78 -4.09
N GLU A 304 -6.73 9.59 -5.14
CA GLU A 304 -7.55 10.67 -5.68
C GLU A 304 -8.57 11.20 -4.65
N PRO A 305 -8.79 12.53 -4.58
CA PRO A 305 -9.87 13.11 -3.80
C PRO A 305 -11.21 12.43 -4.12
N GLY A 306 -11.92 11.95 -3.09
CA GLY A 306 -13.20 11.24 -3.25
C GLY A 306 -13.10 9.72 -3.43
N SER A 307 -11.89 9.16 -3.55
CA SER A 307 -11.72 7.70 -3.55
C SER A 307 -12.21 7.06 -2.24
N LYS A 308 -12.79 5.85 -2.35
CA LYS A 308 -13.18 5.02 -1.18
C LYS A 308 -11.98 4.60 -0.33
N PHE A 309 -10.77 4.72 -0.86
CA PHE A 309 -9.52 4.47 -0.15
C PHE A 309 -8.94 5.71 0.54
N HIS A 310 -9.62 6.86 0.44
CA HIS A 310 -9.23 8.10 1.12
C HIS A 310 -9.63 8.07 2.62
N VAL A 311 -9.66 9.26 3.24
CA VAL A 311 -9.94 9.43 4.67
C VAL A 311 -11.41 9.12 4.88
N ILE A 312 -11.70 8.29 5.88
CA ILE A 312 -13.07 7.96 6.26
C ILE A 312 -13.39 8.54 7.64
N GLU A 313 -14.62 8.97 7.83
CA GLU A 313 -15.10 9.45 9.11
C GLU A 313 -16.05 8.42 9.72
N LYS A 314 -15.73 7.97 10.94
CA LYS A 314 -16.56 7.03 11.71
C LYS A 314 -16.84 7.64 13.08
N LYS A 315 -18.11 7.90 13.38
CA LYS A 315 -18.57 8.44 14.68
C LYS A 315 -17.82 9.73 15.08
N GLY A 316 -17.66 10.67 14.14
CA GLY A 316 -16.96 11.94 14.38
C GLY A 316 -15.43 11.85 14.47
N ARG A 317 -14.85 10.68 14.14
CA ARG A 317 -13.39 10.47 14.14
C ARG A 317 -12.90 10.18 12.72
N LYS A 318 -11.87 10.90 12.29
CA LYS A 318 -11.18 10.66 11.03
C LYS A 318 -10.21 9.48 11.12
N TRP A 319 -10.20 8.68 10.08
CA TRP A 319 -9.32 7.53 9.90
C TRP A 319 -8.54 7.73 8.60
N ASN A 320 -7.25 7.98 8.76
CA ASN A 320 -6.36 8.33 7.66
C ASN A 320 -5.79 7.07 7.01
N PRO A 321 -5.67 7.00 5.67
CA PRO A 321 -5.11 5.85 4.99
C PRO A 321 -3.58 5.84 5.08
N PHE A 322 -3.05 4.68 5.46
CA PHE A 322 -1.63 4.40 5.55
C PHE A 322 -1.31 3.10 4.81
N ARG A 323 -0.04 2.94 4.50
CA ARG A 323 0.55 1.64 4.17
C ARG A 323 1.55 1.30 5.26
N ARG A 324 1.55 0.04 5.66
CA ARG A 324 2.54 -0.51 6.58
C ARG A 324 3.48 -1.40 5.81
N LEU A 325 4.76 -1.03 5.76
CA LEU A 325 5.79 -1.88 5.18
C LEU A 325 6.33 -2.80 6.28
N VAL A 326 6.11 -4.10 6.12
CA VAL A 326 6.57 -5.15 7.02
C VAL A 326 7.76 -5.86 6.38
N LEU A 327 8.82 -6.02 7.17
CA LEU A 327 9.95 -6.91 6.91
C LEU A 327 9.86 -8.04 7.93
N MET A 328 9.83 -9.27 7.49
CA MET A 328 9.77 -10.42 8.39
C MET A 328 10.65 -11.56 7.92
N ASP A 329 11.06 -12.41 8.86
CA ASP A 329 11.69 -13.67 8.50
C ASP A 329 10.64 -14.69 8.03
N TYR A 330 11.11 -15.78 7.42
CA TYR A 330 10.22 -16.84 6.96
C TYR A 330 9.46 -17.52 8.11
N LYS A 331 10.03 -17.59 9.31
CA LYS A 331 9.37 -18.22 10.46
C LYS A 331 8.08 -17.45 10.83
N ARG A 332 8.16 -16.12 10.88
CA ARG A 332 7.02 -15.22 11.10
C ARG A 332 6.00 -15.33 9.97
N PHE A 333 6.47 -15.37 8.72
CA PHE A 333 5.58 -15.49 7.57
C PHE A 333 4.82 -16.83 7.55
N ASP A 334 5.50 -17.95 7.80
CA ASP A 334 4.87 -19.27 7.87
C ASP A 334 3.83 -19.34 9.01
N ALA A 335 4.15 -18.78 10.18
CA ALA A 335 3.22 -18.69 11.29
C ALA A 335 1.99 -17.82 10.96
N PHE A 336 2.18 -16.74 10.21
CA PHE A 336 1.09 -15.89 9.71
C PHE A 336 0.17 -16.65 8.76
N LEU A 337 0.72 -17.35 7.77
CA LEU A 337 -0.07 -18.17 6.85
C LEU A 337 -0.85 -19.25 7.61
N GLN A 338 -0.19 -19.98 8.52
CA GLN A 338 -0.84 -21.00 9.35
C GLN A 338 -1.98 -20.42 10.20
N ARG A 339 -1.80 -19.24 10.80
CA ARG A 339 -2.85 -18.61 11.61
C ARG A 339 -4.06 -18.22 10.76
N GLY A 340 -3.84 -17.71 9.55
CA GLY A 340 -4.90 -17.33 8.62
C GLY A 340 -5.65 -18.53 8.02
N MET A 341 -5.09 -19.73 8.05
CA MET A 341 -5.81 -20.97 7.71
C MET A 341 -6.94 -21.34 8.70
N HIS A 342 -7.03 -20.63 9.83
CA HIS A 342 -8.03 -20.85 10.88
C HIS A 342 -8.94 -19.63 11.11
N LEU A 343 -9.11 -18.82 10.06
CA LEU A 343 -9.98 -17.64 10.05
C LEU A 343 -11.46 -17.96 9.98
#